data_AF-A0A1B2FEY1-F1
#
_entry.id   AF-A0A1B2FEY1-F1
#
_cell.length_a   1.000
_cell.length_b   1.000
_cell.length_c   1.000
_cell.angle_alpha   90.00
_cell.angle_beta   90.00
_cell.angle_gamma   90.00
#
_symmetry.space_group_name_H-M   'P 1'
#
loop_
_entity.id
_entity.type
_entity.pdbx_description
1 polymer ?
#
loop_
_entity_poly.entity_id
_entity_poly.type
_entity_poly.pdbx_seq_one_letter_code
_entity_poly.pdbx_strand_id
1 'polypeptide(L)'
;MNALSTRWLNKVPEVTLAFWIIKIMSTTVGETFADFLAVDVGWGLGITSAVMALLLFGALILQMRKPSYEPWIYWLSVVLVSILGTQITDILTDVLDVSLYTSTAVFSLLLVINFTVWYALERNLSIRQIVTPRRELFYWATVLCTFALGTAGGDLATEALGLGFGIGTLIFGALIAGCLIAWRLGTNTVLVFWVAYILTRPLGASLGDLLTQSREYGGLGMGATWTSAVFLSVIFMLVGVAQIGAVQSKRLAP
;
A
#
# COMPACT_ATOMS: atom_id res chain seq x y z
N MET A 1 -28.59 22.16 -24.01
CA MET A 1 -27.14 21.96 -23.87
C MET A 1 -26.93 20.86 -22.85
N ASN A 2 -26.82 19.60 -23.30
CA ASN A 2 -26.54 18.48 -22.39
C ASN A 2 -25.07 18.58 -21.99
N ALA A 3 -24.79 19.04 -20.78
CA ALA A 3 -23.50 18.78 -20.17
C ALA A 3 -23.32 17.27 -20.20
N LEU A 4 -22.34 16.78 -20.98
CA LEU A 4 -21.87 15.41 -20.89
C LEU A 4 -21.42 15.22 -19.45
N SER A 5 -22.33 14.74 -18.59
CA SER A 5 -21.96 14.28 -17.26
C SER A 5 -20.97 13.16 -17.52
N THR A 6 -19.68 13.45 -17.42
CA THR A 6 -18.65 12.43 -17.41
C THR A 6 -19.04 11.54 -16.24
N ARG A 7 -19.62 10.37 -16.50
CA ARG A 7 -20.05 9.48 -15.44
C ARG A 7 -18.79 8.81 -14.94
N TRP A 8 -18.22 9.35 -13.86
CA TRP A 8 -17.04 8.79 -13.23
C TRP A 8 -17.38 7.37 -12.77
N LEU A 9 -16.65 6.40 -13.32
CA LEU A 9 -16.75 5.00 -12.90
C LEU A 9 -15.87 4.79 -11.68
N ASN A 10 -16.13 3.73 -10.91
CA ASN A 10 -15.28 3.41 -9.76
C ASN A 10 -13.83 3.25 -10.23
N LYS A 11 -12.92 3.99 -9.61
CA LYS A 11 -11.49 4.01 -9.99
C LYS A 11 -10.63 2.99 -9.26
N VAL A 12 -11.22 2.25 -8.32
CA VAL A 12 -10.55 1.22 -7.53
C VAL A 12 -10.90 -0.15 -8.14
N PRO A 13 -9.94 -1.09 -8.24
CA PRO A 13 -10.20 -2.46 -8.65
C PRO A 13 -11.28 -3.14 -7.81
N GLU A 14 -11.91 -4.14 -8.39
CA GLU A 14 -12.75 -5.06 -7.62
C GLU A 14 -11.90 -5.85 -6.61
N VAL A 15 -12.43 -5.99 -5.39
CA VAL A 15 -11.78 -6.73 -4.29
C VAL A 15 -11.90 -8.23 -4.54
N THR A 16 -11.03 -8.73 -5.41
CA THR A 16 -10.89 -10.15 -5.76
C THR A 16 -9.67 -10.76 -5.07
N LEU A 17 -9.42 -12.05 -5.27
CA LEU A 17 -8.17 -12.67 -4.82
C LEU A 17 -6.94 -12.01 -5.45
N ALA A 18 -7.01 -11.68 -6.74
CA ALA A 18 -5.92 -11.01 -7.45
C ALA A 18 -5.59 -9.64 -6.84
N PHE A 19 -6.61 -8.89 -6.38
CA PHE A 19 -6.41 -7.63 -5.67
C PHE A 19 -5.54 -7.83 -4.42
N TRP A 20 -5.86 -8.83 -3.58
CA TRP A 20 -5.10 -9.08 -2.36
C TRP A 20 -3.68 -9.57 -2.64
N ILE A 21 -3.50 -10.42 -3.65
CA ILE A 21 -2.17 -10.89 -4.07
C ILE A 21 -1.32 -9.70 -4.51
N ILE A 22 -1.78 -8.90 -5.49
CA ILE A 22 -1.00 -7.76 -5.99
C ILE A 22 -0.75 -6.76 -4.85
N LYS A 23 -1.72 -6.53 -3.96
CA LYS A 23 -1.56 -5.65 -2.80
C LYS A 23 -0.44 -6.13 -1.86
N ILE A 24 -0.47 -7.39 -1.42
CA ILE A 24 0.56 -7.94 -0.53
C ILE A 24 1.94 -7.92 -1.21
N MET A 25 2.00 -8.26 -2.50
CA MET A 25 3.24 -8.20 -3.24
C MET A 25 3.76 -6.76 -3.36
N SER A 26 2.88 -5.79 -3.62
CA SER A 26 3.25 -4.38 -3.71
C SER A 26 3.76 -3.83 -2.38
N THR A 27 3.21 -4.29 -1.25
CA THR A 27 3.70 -3.89 0.08
C THR A 27 5.09 -4.48 0.32
N THR A 28 5.33 -5.76 0.02
CA THR A 28 6.66 -6.33 0.17
C THR A 28 7.69 -5.64 -0.73
N VAL A 29 7.34 -5.39 -2.00
CA VAL A 29 8.22 -4.65 -2.94
C VAL A 29 8.53 -3.25 -2.44
N GLY A 30 7.55 -2.55 -1.86
CA GLY A 30 7.84 -1.20 -1.40
C GLY A 30 8.87 -1.15 -0.30
N GLU A 31 8.94 -2.17 0.55
CA GLU A 31 10.01 -2.34 1.54
C GLU A 31 11.34 -2.61 0.82
N THR A 32 11.40 -3.76 0.14
CA THR A 32 12.66 -4.26 -0.40
C THR A 32 13.23 -3.37 -1.49
N PHE A 33 12.39 -2.68 -2.26
CA PHE A 33 12.84 -1.78 -3.32
C PHE A 33 13.22 -0.40 -2.78
N ALA A 34 12.61 0.06 -1.68
CA ALA A 34 13.08 1.25 -0.97
C ALA A 34 14.51 1.04 -0.47
N ASP A 35 14.76 -0.08 0.21
CA ASP A 35 16.09 -0.47 0.70
C ASP A 35 17.09 -0.61 -0.43
N PHE A 36 16.71 -1.28 -1.52
CA PHE A 36 17.56 -1.43 -2.69
C PHE A 36 18.02 -0.07 -3.23
N LEU A 37 17.09 0.88 -3.40
CA LEU A 37 17.44 2.21 -3.91
C LEU A 37 18.31 3.00 -2.91
N ALA A 38 17.97 2.95 -1.62
CA ALA A 38 18.67 3.71 -0.60
C ALA A 38 20.08 3.16 -0.33
N VAL A 39 20.21 1.84 -0.19
CA VAL A 39 21.42 1.14 0.27
C VAL A 39 22.22 0.55 -0.89
N ASP A 40 21.63 -0.36 -1.68
CA ASP A 40 22.37 -1.11 -2.71
C ASP A 40 22.79 -0.23 -3.90
N VAL A 41 21.89 0.64 -4.36
CA VAL A 41 22.20 1.64 -5.41
C VAL A 41 23.00 2.81 -4.82
N GLY A 42 22.91 3.04 -3.50
CA GLY A 42 23.66 4.06 -2.79
C GLY A 42 23.15 5.49 -3.00
N TRP A 43 21.87 5.65 -3.37
CA TRP A 43 21.27 7.00 -3.47
C TRP A 43 21.00 7.63 -2.10
N GLY A 44 20.94 6.80 -1.05
CA GLY A 44 20.52 7.22 0.29
C GLY A 44 19.03 7.57 0.36
N LEU A 45 18.53 7.75 1.59
CA LEU A 45 17.11 8.01 1.85
C LEU A 45 16.63 9.33 1.23
N GLY A 46 17.47 10.39 1.25
CA GLY A 46 17.07 11.73 0.79
C GLY A 46 16.78 11.80 -0.71
N ILE A 47 17.72 11.35 -1.56
CA ILE A 47 17.56 11.39 -3.02
C ILE A 47 16.45 10.42 -3.45
N THR A 48 16.46 9.21 -2.90
CA THR A 48 15.44 8.18 -3.18
C THR A 48 14.05 8.72 -2.88
N SER A 49 13.83 9.29 -1.69
CA SER A 49 12.55 9.88 -1.29
C SER A 49 12.09 10.98 -2.22
N ALA A 50 12.99 11.90 -2.61
CA ALA A 50 12.64 13.00 -3.49
C ALA A 50 12.21 12.51 -4.89
N VAL A 51 12.94 11.57 -5.47
CA VAL A 51 12.62 10.99 -6.79
C VAL A 51 11.30 10.21 -6.71
N MET A 52 11.12 9.38 -5.69
CA MET A 52 9.92 8.57 -5.51
C MET A 52 8.68 9.43 -5.23
N ALA A 53 8.83 10.53 -4.48
CA ALA A 53 7.76 11.50 -4.27
C ALA A 53 7.34 12.18 -5.58
N LEU A 54 8.30 12.56 -6.42
CA LEU A 54 8.02 13.17 -7.73
C LEU A 54 7.31 12.19 -8.66
N LEU A 55 7.77 10.94 -8.73
CA LEU A 55 7.12 9.88 -9.50
C LEU A 55 5.71 9.61 -9.00
N LEU A 56 5.51 9.51 -7.68
CA LEU A 56 4.21 9.33 -7.08
C LEU A 56 3.27 10.49 -7.43
N PHE A 57 3.74 11.73 -7.30
CA PHE A 57 2.94 12.90 -7.63
C PHE A 57 2.50 12.89 -9.10
N GLY A 58 3.41 12.56 -10.03
CA GLY A 58 3.08 12.39 -11.44
C GLY A 58 2.06 11.28 -11.70
N ALA A 59 2.23 10.12 -11.05
CA ALA A 59 1.31 8.99 -11.16
C ALA A 59 -0.09 9.33 -10.59
N LEU A 60 -0.16 10.01 -9.45
CA LEU A 60 -1.43 10.47 -8.87
C LEU A 60 -2.12 11.51 -9.76
N ILE A 61 -1.38 12.46 -10.36
CA ILE A 61 -1.97 13.37 -11.35
C ILE A 61 -2.59 12.58 -12.50
N LEU A 62 -1.87 11.58 -13.02
CA LEU A 62 -2.38 10.75 -14.11
C LEU A 62 -3.63 9.97 -13.69
N GLN A 63 -3.63 9.39 -12.49
CA GLN A 63 -4.76 8.67 -11.90
C GLN A 63 -6.00 9.57 -11.73
N MET A 64 -5.81 10.77 -11.18
CA MET A 64 -6.88 11.76 -10.96
C MET A 64 -7.51 12.22 -12.28
N ARG A 65 -6.71 12.34 -13.35
CA ARG A 65 -7.18 12.75 -14.69
C ARG A 65 -8.02 11.69 -15.39
N LYS A 66 -7.87 10.41 -15.06
CA LYS A 66 -8.59 9.32 -15.75
C LYS A 66 -9.99 9.15 -15.15
N PRO A 67 -11.08 9.18 -15.94
CA PRO A 67 -12.45 9.10 -15.40
C PRO A 67 -12.90 7.69 -15.01
N SER A 68 -12.05 6.67 -15.20
CA SER A 68 -12.34 5.26 -14.95
C SER A 68 -11.10 4.53 -14.47
N TYR A 69 -11.28 3.36 -13.85
CA TYR A 69 -10.20 2.48 -13.44
C TYR A 69 -9.31 2.10 -14.65
N GLU A 70 -8.01 2.36 -14.51
CA GLU A 70 -6.95 1.87 -15.39
C GLU A 70 -5.97 1.06 -14.53
N PRO A 71 -5.98 -0.28 -14.66
CA PRO A 71 -5.18 -1.17 -13.82
C PRO A 71 -3.71 -0.76 -13.66
N TRP A 72 -3.03 -0.46 -14.77
CA TRP A 72 -1.60 -0.14 -14.72
C TRP A 72 -1.30 1.15 -13.96
N ILE A 73 -2.14 2.18 -14.08
CA ILE A 73 -1.95 3.47 -13.40
C ILE A 73 -2.18 3.30 -11.90
N TYR A 74 -3.26 2.63 -11.54
CA TYR A 74 -3.61 2.39 -10.13
C TYR A 74 -2.53 1.59 -9.41
N TRP A 75 -2.07 0.48 -10.00
CA TRP A 75 -1.06 -0.37 -9.37
C TRP A 75 0.33 0.26 -9.36
N LEU A 76 0.67 1.05 -10.39
CA LEU A 76 1.86 1.91 -10.35
C LEU A 76 1.80 2.88 -9.17
N SER A 77 0.68 3.59 -9.00
CA SER A 77 0.49 4.48 -7.86
C SER A 77 0.59 3.72 -6.53
N VAL A 78 0.02 2.52 -6.40
CA VAL A 78 0.12 1.72 -5.17
C VAL A 78 1.57 1.34 -4.86
N VAL A 79 2.36 0.92 -5.85
CA VAL A 79 3.79 0.58 -5.67
C VAL A 79 4.58 1.84 -5.27
N LEU A 80 4.37 2.97 -5.94
CA LEU A 80 5.05 4.23 -5.63
C LEU A 80 4.69 4.75 -4.24
N VAL A 81 3.42 4.66 -3.84
CA VAL A 81 3.00 4.99 -2.47
C VAL A 81 3.66 4.05 -1.47
N SER A 82 3.80 2.76 -1.81
CA SER A 82 4.44 1.80 -0.92
C SER A 82 5.88 2.17 -0.61
N ILE A 83 6.66 2.48 -1.64
CA ILE A 83 8.07 2.84 -1.49
C ILE A 83 8.19 4.15 -0.69
N LEU A 84 7.40 5.17 -1.06
CA LEU A 84 7.45 6.45 -0.35
C LEU A 84 6.97 6.33 1.11
N GLY A 85 5.98 5.48 1.38
CA GLY A 85 5.47 5.24 2.72
C GLY A 85 6.50 4.61 3.65
N THR A 86 7.31 3.67 3.15
CA THR A 86 8.50 3.15 3.84
C THR A 86 9.45 4.28 4.16
N GLN A 87 9.92 4.99 3.13
CA GLN A 87 10.92 6.03 3.27
C GLN A 87 10.51 7.18 4.21
N ILE A 88 9.22 7.55 4.27
CA ILE A 88 8.73 8.53 5.23
C ILE A 88 8.97 8.06 6.68
N THR A 89 8.74 6.78 6.94
CA THR A 89 8.94 6.18 8.26
C THR A 89 10.44 6.09 8.59
N ASP A 90 11.26 5.65 7.64
CA ASP A 90 12.72 5.54 7.81
C ASP A 90 13.34 6.91 8.06
N ILE A 91 12.91 7.95 7.33
CA ILE A 91 13.39 9.32 7.58
C ILE A 91 13.03 9.78 9.00
N LEU A 92 11.82 9.49 9.46
CA LEU A 92 11.42 9.86 10.82
C LEU A 92 12.27 9.12 11.87
N THR A 93 12.45 7.82 11.69
CA THR A 93 13.10 6.96 12.70
C THR A 93 14.62 7.05 12.62
N ASP A 94 15.21 6.86 11.45
CA ASP A 94 16.67 6.71 11.27
C ASP A 94 17.40 8.04 11.12
N VAL A 95 16.74 9.06 10.53
CA VAL A 95 17.37 10.36 10.27
C VAL A 95 16.98 11.39 11.34
N LEU A 96 15.72 11.40 11.75
CA LEU A 96 15.19 12.37 12.71
C LEU A 96 15.08 11.84 14.15
N ASP A 97 15.48 10.58 14.38
CA ASP A 97 15.50 9.92 15.71
C ASP A 97 14.12 9.94 16.41
N VAL A 98 13.04 9.90 15.62
CA VAL A 98 11.67 9.83 16.12
C VAL A 98 11.35 8.38 16.46
N SER A 99 11.07 8.12 17.73
CA SER A 99 10.65 6.79 18.19
C SER A 99 9.50 6.18 17.36
N LEU A 100 9.63 4.89 17.02
CA LEU A 100 8.59 4.11 16.35
C LEU A 100 7.23 4.15 17.06
N TYR A 101 7.20 4.26 18.39
CA TYR A 101 5.96 4.43 19.16
C TYR A 101 5.26 5.74 18.79
N THR A 102 6.03 6.84 18.69
CA THR A 102 5.53 8.15 18.31
C THR A 102 5.05 8.15 16.87
N SER A 103 5.86 7.65 15.93
CA SER A 103 5.50 7.55 14.51
C SER A 103 4.23 6.74 14.31
N THR A 104 4.13 5.57 14.95
CA THR A 104 2.92 4.71 14.91
C THR A 104 1.69 5.42 15.48
N ALA A 105 1.82 6.11 16.62
CA ALA A 105 0.72 6.85 17.23
C ALA A 105 0.25 8.02 16.34
N VAL A 106 1.19 8.78 15.78
CA VAL A 106 0.89 9.92 14.90
C VAL A 106 0.21 9.45 13.62
N PHE A 107 0.74 8.43 12.93
CA PHE A 107 0.11 7.92 11.72
C PHE A 107 -1.25 7.27 11.99
N SER A 108 -1.42 6.61 13.14
CA SER A 108 -2.73 6.10 13.57
C SER A 108 -3.74 7.23 13.76
N LEU A 109 -3.33 8.31 14.42
CA LEU A 109 -4.18 9.49 14.62
C LEU A 109 -4.54 10.16 13.30
N LEU A 110 -3.58 10.36 12.40
CA LEU A 110 -3.81 10.92 11.07
C LEU A 110 -4.78 10.07 10.27
N LEU A 111 -4.65 8.74 10.33
CA LEU A 111 -5.54 7.81 9.67
C LEU A 111 -6.97 7.90 10.22
N VAL A 112 -7.14 7.96 11.55
CA VAL A 112 -8.44 8.15 12.22
C VAL A 112 -9.07 9.49 11.84
N ILE A 113 -8.30 10.57 11.84
CA ILE A 113 -8.77 11.89 11.39
C ILE A 113 -9.24 11.82 9.95
N ASN A 114 -8.46 11.20 9.05
CA ASN A 114 -8.81 11.10 7.65
C ASN A 114 -10.10 10.30 7.43
N PHE A 115 -10.26 9.16 8.10
CA PHE A 115 -11.51 8.39 8.06
C PHE A 115 -12.70 9.18 8.64
N THR A 116 -12.50 9.91 9.73
CA THR A 116 -13.55 10.69 10.38
C THR A 116 -14.03 11.82 9.47
N VAL A 117 -13.10 12.57 8.88
CA VAL A 117 -13.42 13.66 7.95
C VAL A 117 -14.06 13.12 6.68
N TRP A 118 -13.53 12.02 6.13
CA TRP A 118 -14.11 11.38 4.95
C TRP A 118 -15.54 10.92 5.23
N TYR A 119 -15.79 10.25 6.34
CA TYR A 119 -17.13 9.81 6.72
C TYR A 119 -18.08 10.98 7.03
N ALA A 120 -17.60 12.06 7.67
CA ALA A 120 -18.43 13.22 7.96
C ALA A 120 -18.94 13.90 6.68
N LEU A 121 -18.10 13.99 5.64
CA LEU A 121 -18.42 14.67 4.39
C LEU A 121 -19.13 13.79 3.36
N GLU A 122 -18.73 12.52 3.22
CA GLU A 122 -19.23 11.63 2.17
C GLU A 122 -20.22 10.57 2.70
N ARG A 123 -20.30 10.41 4.03
CA ARG A 123 -21.15 9.42 4.73
C ARG A 123 -20.94 7.98 4.25
N ASN A 124 -19.78 7.72 3.64
CA ASN A 124 -19.41 6.41 3.12
C ASN A 124 -17.89 6.27 3.04
N LEU A 125 -17.36 5.15 3.54
CA LEU A 125 -15.94 4.77 3.46
C LEU A 125 -15.68 3.63 2.45
N SER A 126 -16.68 3.29 1.64
CA SER A 126 -16.61 2.20 0.68
C SER A 126 -15.74 2.57 -0.53
N ILE A 127 -14.77 1.70 -0.81
CA ILE A 127 -13.92 1.79 -2.00
C ILE A 127 -14.63 1.45 -3.32
N ARG A 128 -15.90 1.00 -3.26
CA ARG A 128 -16.71 0.70 -4.44
C ARG A 128 -17.37 1.96 -5.04
N GLN A 129 -17.27 3.09 -4.36
CA GLN A 129 -17.90 4.35 -4.76
C GLN A 129 -16.90 5.51 -4.83
N ILE A 130 -15.68 5.25 -5.31
CA ILE A 130 -14.69 6.28 -5.59
C ILE A 130 -14.95 6.85 -6.99
N VAL A 131 -15.98 7.68 -7.06
CA VAL A 131 -16.54 8.26 -8.30
C VAL A 131 -16.45 9.79 -8.32
N THR A 132 -15.80 10.42 -7.35
CA THR A 132 -15.58 11.88 -7.34
C THR A 132 -14.12 12.18 -7.01
N PRO A 133 -13.56 13.29 -7.51
CA PRO A 133 -12.19 13.71 -7.17
C PRO A 133 -11.98 13.84 -5.65
N ARG A 134 -12.99 14.32 -4.92
CA ARG A 134 -12.93 14.46 -3.46
C ARG A 134 -12.77 13.11 -2.76
N ARG A 135 -13.58 12.11 -3.13
CA ARG A 135 -13.45 10.74 -2.59
C ARG A 135 -12.12 10.10 -2.96
N GLU A 136 -11.64 10.39 -4.16
CA GLU A 136 -10.35 9.90 -4.63
C GLU A 136 -9.19 10.49 -3.81
N LEU A 137 -9.23 11.77 -3.46
CA LEU A 137 -8.25 12.39 -2.56
C LEU A 137 -8.27 11.76 -1.18
N PHE A 138 -9.44 11.57 -0.56
CA PHE A 138 -9.54 10.87 0.73
C PHE A 138 -9.02 9.45 0.65
N TYR A 139 -9.31 8.74 -0.44
CA TYR A 139 -8.81 7.39 -0.69
C TYR A 139 -7.28 7.38 -0.74
N TRP A 140 -6.64 8.20 -1.58
CA TRP A 140 -5.17 8.19 -1.68
C TRP A 140 -4.47 8.72 -0.43
N ALA A 141 -5.05 9.69 0.27
CA ALA A 141 -4.55 10.14 1.57
C ALA A 141 -4.63 9.01 2.62
N THR A 142 -5.74 8.24 2.63
CA THR A 142 -5.89 7.05 3.47
C THR A 142 -4.79 6.06 3.13
N VAL A 143 -4.64 5.72 1.84
CA VAL A 143 -3.65 4.76 1.37
C VAL A 143 -2.25 5.17 1.83
N LEU A 144 -1.81 6.41 1.57
CA LEU A 144 -0.51 6.91 2.02
C LEU A 144 -0.32 6.78 3.54
N CYS A 145 -1.31 7.20 4.34
CA CYS A 145 -1.25 7.07 5.80
C CYS A 145 -1.17 5.61 6.25
N THR A 146 -1.92 4.70 5.61
CA THR A 146 -1.85 3.26 5.95
C THR A 146 -0.50 2.64 5.59
N PHE A 147 0.16 3.16 4.55
CA PHE A 147 1.49 2.68 4.17
C PHE A 147 2.55 3.11 5.18
N ALA A 148 2.58 4.39 5.57
CA ALA A 148 3.49 4.88 6.60
C ALA A 148 3.20 4.27 7.98
N LEU A 149 1.92 4.19 8.38
CA LEU A 149 1.52 3.50 9.62
C LEU A 149 1.94 2.04 9.62
N GLY A 150 1.79 1.35 8.49
CA GLY A 150 2.07 -0.06 8.41
C GLY A 150 3.57 -0.37 8.44
N THR A 151 4.42 0.50 7.89
CA THR A 151 5.88 0.39 8.09
C THR A 151 6.20 0.62 9.57
N ALA A 152 5.81 1.77 10.13
CA ALA A 152 6.10 2.11 11.53
C ALA A 152 5.60 1.05 12.51
N GLY A 153 4.40 0.50 12.29
CA GLY A 153 3.82 -0.56 13.11
C GLY A 153 4.45 -1.93 12.89
N GLY A 154 4.97 -2.19 11.68
CA GLY A 154 5.76 -3.38 11.35
C GLY A 154 7.06 -3.38 12.13
N ASP A 155 7.85 -2.31 11.99
CA ASP A 155 9.17 -2.15 12.63
C ASP A 155 9.01 -2.05 14.16
N LEU A 156 7.95 -1.39 14.64
CA LEU A 156 7.62 -1.38 16.06
C LEU A 156 7.45 -2.82 16.58
N ALA A 157 6.77 -3.68 15.83
CA ALA A 157 6.52 -5.06 16.23
C ALA A 157 7.80 -5.91 16.14
N THR A 158 8.54 -5.81 15.04
CA THR A 158 9.70 -6.68 14.77
C THR A 158 10.94 -6.24 15.53
N GLU A 159 11.21 -4.94 15.59
CA GLU A 159 12.44 -4.38 16.14
C GLU A 159 12.25 -3.87 17.57
N ALA A 160 11.34 -2.90 17.78
CA ALA A 160 11.21 -2.23 19.07
C ALA A 160 10.60 -3.14 20.16
N LEU A 161 9.67 -4.02 19.78
CA LEU A 161 9.12 -5.05 20.66
C LEU A 161 9.91 -6.35 20.64
N GLY A 162 10.90 -6.48 19.74
CA GLY A 162 11.80 -7.62 19.66
C GLY A 162 11.11 -8.94 19.26
N LEU A 163 9.98 -8.89 18.55
CA LEU A 163 9.31 -10.11 18.08
C LEU A 163 10.09 -10.80 16.96
N GLY A 164 10.91 -10.05 16.22
CA GLY A 164 11.62 -10.53 15.04
C GLY A 164 10.72 -10.73 13.82
N PHE A 165 11.32 -10.72 12.64
CA PHE A 165 10.60 -10.69 11.36
C PHE A 165 9.68 -11.91 11.16
N GLY A 166 10.14 -13.11 11.46
CA GLY A 166 9.36 -14.34 11.27
C GLY A 166 8.07 -14.40 12.10
N ILE A 167 8.15 -14.07 13.39
CA ILE A 167 6.98 -14.05 14.28
C ILE A 167 6.07 -12.86 13.89
N GLY A 168 6.65 -11.70 13.57
CA GLY A 168 5.89 -10.55 13.06
C GLY A 168 5.04 -10.91 11.84
N THR A 169 5.64 -11.51 10.82
CA THR A 169 4.94 -11.99 9.61
C THR A 169 3.80 -12.95 9.96
N LEU A 170 4.03 -13.90 10.87
CA LEU A 170 3.00 -14.86 11.30
C LEU A 170 1.84 -14.18 12.03
N ILE A 171 2.12 -13.22 12.92
CA ILE A 171 1.09 -12.46 13.65
C ILE A 171 0.23 -11.67 12.68
N PHE A 172 0.83 -10.87 11.79
CA PHE A 172 0.05 -10.07 10.84
C PHE A 172 -0.73 -10.96 9.85
N GLY A 173 -0.15 -12.08 9.42
CA GLY A 173 -0.84 -13.09 8.62
C GLY A 173 -2.06 -13.69 9.35
N ALA A 174 -1.91 -14.03 10.63
CA ALA A 174 -3.01 -14.53 11.46
C ALA A 174 -4.10 -13.47 11.68
N LEU A 175 -3.74 -12.21 11.87
CA LEU A 175 -4.71 -11.10 11.99
C LEU A 175 -5.51 -10.89 10.69
N ILE A 176 -4.86 -11.00 9.52
CA ILE A 176 -5.55 -10.95 8.23
C ILE A 176 -6.47 -12.17 8.04
N ALA A 177 -6.04 -13.36 8.45
CA ALA A 177 -6.91 -14.54 8.45
C ALA A 177 -8.11 -14.37 9.40
N GLY A 178 -7.91 -13.74 10.56
CA GLY A 178 -8.98 -13.36 11.48
C GLY A 178 -9.99 -12.40 10.83
N CYS A 179 -9.51 -11.43 10.04
CA CYS A 179 -10.39 -10.55 9.25
C CYS A 179 -11.23 -11.35 8.24
N LEU A 180 -10.65 -12.33 7.55
CA LEU A 180 -11.39 -13.19 6.64
C LEU A 180 -12.50 -13.98 7.36
N ILE A 181 -12.21 -14.52 8.54
CA ILE A 181 -13.22 -15.21 9.37
C ILE A 181 -14.31 -14.23 9.81
N ALA A 182 -13.96 -13.04 10.31
CA ALA A 182 -14.92 -12.02 10.72
C ALA A 182 -15.85 -11.60 9.57
N TRP A 183 -15.33 -11.49 8.35
CA TRP A 183 -16.14 -11.25 7.16
C TRP A 183 -17.11 -12.39 6.85
N ARG A 184 -16.65 -13.65 6.96
CA ARG A 184 -17.51 -14.84 6.78
C ARG A 184 -18.63 -14.93 7.82
N LEU A 185 -18.40 -14.40 9.02
CA LEU A 185 -19.39 -14.32 10.10
C LEU A 185 -20.37 -13.13 9.95
N GLY A 186 -20.25 -12.33 8.88
CA GLY A 186 -21.19 -11.25 8.58
C GLY A 186 -20.84 -9.88 9.18
N THR A 187 -19.59 -9.70 9.64
CA THR A 187 -19.10 -8.36 10.07
C THR A 187 -19.14 -7.36 8.92
N ASN A 188 -19.28 -6.07 9.23
CA ASN A 188 -19.32 -4.98 8.25
C ASN A 188 -18.16 -5.08 7.23
N THR A 189 -18.50 -5.25 5.96
CA THR A 189 -17.54 -5.44 4.85
C THR A 189 -16.56 -4.28 4.70
N VAL A 190 -16.98 -3.03 4.93
CA VAL A 190 -16.11 -1.85 4.78
C VAL A 190 -15.08 -1.80 5.90
N LEU A 191 -15.50 -2.08 7.13
CA LEU A 191 -14.61 -2.13 8.29
C LEU A 191 -13.57 -3.24 8.10
N VAL A 192 -14.01 -4.46 7.80
CA VAL A 192 -13.10 -5.60 7.64
C VAL A 192 -12.12 -5.37 6.48
N PHE A 193 -12.60 -4.75 5.39
CA PHE A 193 -11.73 -4.36 4.29
C PHE A 193 -10.61 -3.43 4.74
N TRP A 194 -10.93 -2.34 5.45
CA TRP A 194 -9.92 -1.37 5.87
C TRP A 194 -8.95 -1.95 6.88
N VAL A 195 -9.43 -2.73 7.85
CA VAL A 195 -8.54 -3.40 8.82
C VAL A 195 -7.59 -4.37 8.11
N ALA A 196 -8.11 -5.23 7.24
CA ALA A 196 -7.28 -6.14 6.45
C ALA A 196 -6.29 -5.36 5.57
N TYR A 197 -6.75 -4.29 4.91
CA TYR A 197 -5.92 -3.44 4.05
C TYR A 197 -4.77 -2.79 4.83
N ILE A 198 -5.03 -2.25 6.02
CA ILE A 198 -4.01 -1.68 6.91
C ILE A 198 -3.00 -2.76 7.28
N LEU A 199 -3.46 -3.95 7.70
CA LEU A 199 -2.61 -5.06 8.14
C LEU A 199 -1.74 -5.66 7.02
N THR A 200 -2.13 -5.52 5.74
CA THR A 200 -1.27 -6.00 4.64
C THR A 200 0.08 -5.30 4.59
N ARG A 201 0.17 -4.05 5.07
CA ARG A 201 1.43 -3.31 5.05
C ARG A 201 2.45 -3.80 6.07
N PRO A 202 2.16 -3.88 7.39
CA PRO A 202 3.12 -4.43 8.34
C PRO A 202 3.45 -5.88 8.03
N LEU A 203 2.49 -6.67 7.51
CA LEU A 203 2.81 -8.00 6.95
C LEU A 203 3.87 -7.91 5.85
N GLY A 204 3.69 -6.98 4.90
CA GLY A 204 4.58 -6.78 3.76
C GLY A 204 5.98 -6.32 4.17
N ALA A 205 6.07 -5.40 5.13
CA ALA A 205 7.34 -4.93 5.70
C ALA A 205 8.07 -6.07 6.40
N SER A 206 7.45 -6.71 7.41
CA SER A 206 8.07 -7.84 8.12
C SER A 206 8.44 -9.00 7.20
N LEU A 207 7.63 -9.29 6.17
CA LEU A 207 7.96 -10.29 5.16
C LEU A 207 9.12 -9.84 4.26
N GLY A 208 9.16 -8.57 3.87
CA GLY A 208 10.26 -7.98 3.12
C GLY A 208 11.57 -8.17 3.87
N ASP A 209 11.63 -7.70 5.10
CA ASP A 209 12.79 -7.83 5.98
C ASP A 209 13.19 -9.27 6.23
N LEU A 210 12.21 -10.14 6.48
CA LEU A 210 12.45 -11.57 6.64
C LEU A 210 13.15 -12.16 5.41
N LEU A 211 12.81 -11.72 4.19
CA LEU A 211 13.44 -12.22 2.97
C LEU A 211 14.81 -11.58 2.73
N THR A 212 14.94 -10.26 2.96
CA THR A 212 16.12 -9.49 2.55
C THR A 212 17.23 -9.44 3.59
N GLN A 213 16.89 -9.23 4.86
CA GLN A 213 17.85 -8.98 5.94
C GLN A 213 18.76 -10.18 6.19
N SER A 214 19.93 -9.91 6.78
CA SER A 214 20.91 -10.95 7.09
C SER A 214 20.38 -11.94 8.13
N ARG A 215 20.96 -13.15 8.18
CA ARG A 215 20.63 -14.15 9.20
C ARG A 215 20.98 -13.71 10.62
N GLU A 216 21.91 -12.77 10.77
CA GLU A 216 22.27 -12.21 12.07
C GLU A 216 21.15 -11.36 12.66
N TYR A 217 20.40 -10.66 11.80
CA TYR A 217 19.21 -9.88 12.17
C TYR A 217 17.90 -10.72 12.13
N GLY A 218 17.99 -12.03 11.86
CA GLY A 218 16.83 -12.92 11.81
C GLY A 218 16.12 -13.00 10.44
N GLY A 219 16.73 -12.45 9.39
CA GLY A 219 16.28 -12.61 8.00
C GLY A 219 16.87 -13.84 7.29
N LEU A 220 16.47 -14.06 6.05
CA LEU A 220 16.88 -15.21 5.23
C LEU A 220 18.13 -14.93 4.38
N GLY A 221 18.48 -13.65 4.19
CA GLY A 221 19.64 -13.20 3.44
C GLY A 221 19.53 -13.33 1.92
N MET A 222 18.31 -13.25 1.36
CA MET A 222 18.12 -13.29 -0.11
C MET A 222 18.56 -12.01 -0.81
N GLY A 223 18.72 -10.91 -0.06
CA GLY A 223 19.07 -9.59 -0.58
C GLY A 223 17.89 -8.86 -1.23
N ALA A 224 17.92 -7.53 -1.15
CA ALA A 224 16.87 -6.65 -1.63
C ALA A 224 16.73 -6.67 -3.17
N THR A 225 17.84 -6.77 -3.91
CA THR A 225 17.85 -6.82 -5.38
C THR A 225 17.02 -7.98 -5.96
N TRP A 226 17.31 -9.22 -5.56
CA TRP A 226 16.63 -10.40 -6.10
C TRP A 226 15.18 -10.50 -5.64
N THR A 227 14.92 -10.16 -4.38
CA THR A 227 13.57 -10.16 -3.81
C THR A 227 12.67 -9.16 -4.54
N SER A 228 13.16 -7.93 -4.73
CA SER A 228 12.44 -6.89 -5.48
C SER A 228 12.19 -7.30 -6.92
N ALA A 229 13.19 -7.86 -7.61
CA ALA A 229 13.07 -8.26 -9.01
C ALA A 229 12.00 -9.35 -9.22
N VAL A 230 11.96 -10.36 -8.36
CA VAL A 230 10.95 -11.45 -8.44
C VAL A 230 9.55 -10.89 -8.22
N PHE A 231 9.35 -10.11 -7.16
CA PHE A 231 8.02 -9.59 -6.86
C PHE A 231 7.54 -8.58 -7.90
N LEU A 232 8.40 -7.66 -8.36
CA LEU A 232 8.08 -6.71 -9.43
C LEU A 232 7.70 -7.44 -10.73
N SER A 233 8.40 -8.52 -11.07
CA SER A 233 8.08 -9.32 -12.26
C SER A 233 6.67 -9.91 -12.19
N VAL A 234 6.28 -10.46 -11.04
CA VAL A 234 4.95 -11.04 -10.84
C VAL A 234 3.87 -9.96 -10.81
N ILE A 235 4.12 -8.82 -10.17
CA ILE A 235 3.21 -7.66 -10.21
C ILE A 235 3.00 -7.23 -11.66
N PHE A 236 4.08 -7.08 -12.43
CA PHE A 236 4.00 -6.68 -13.84
C PHE A 236 3.15 -7.66 -14.66
N MET A 237 3.31 -8.98 -14.48
CA MET A 237 2.49 -9.99 -15.14
C MET A 237 1.01 -9.87 -14.74
N LEU A 238 0.70 -9.80 -13.45
CA LEU A 238 -0.68 -9.73 -12.95
C LEU A 238 -1.39 -8.44 -13.39
N VAL A 239 -0.67 -7.31 -13.36
CA VAL A 239 -1.16 -6.02 -13.84
C VAL A 239 -1.34 -6.05 -15.36
N GLY A 240 -0.44 -6.68 -16.10
CA GLY A 240 -0.55 -6.89 -17.54
C GLY A 240 -1.81 -7.69 -17.90
N VAL A 241 -2.07 -8.80 -17.21
CA VAL A 241 -3.30 -9.60 -17.38
C VAL A 241 -4.54 -8.77 -17.04
N ALA A 242 -4.53 -8.02 -15.94
CA ALA A 242 -5.64 -7.16 -15.56
C ALA A 242 -5.90 -6.05 -16.61
N GLN A 243 -4.83 -5.48 -17.18
CA GLN A 243 -4.92 -4.46 -18.22
C GLN A 243 -5.51 -5.03 -19.50
N ILE A 244 -5.07 -6.22 -19.94
CA ILE A 244 -5.62 -6.89 -21.12
C ILE A 244 -7.11 -7.14 -20.93
N GLY A 245 -7.52 -7.65 -19.76
CA GLY A 245 -8.93 -7.86 -19.42
C GLY A 245 -9.75 -6.56 -19.43
N ALA A 246 -9.20 -5.48 -18.86
CA ALA A 246 -9.86 -4.16 -18.87
C ALA A 246 -10.03 -3.60 -20.29
N VAL A 247 -9.01 -3.74 -21.15
CA VAL A 247 -9.07 -3.30 -22.56
C VAL A 247 -10.10 -4.12 -23.35
N GLN A 248 -10.15 -5.44 -23.13
CA GLN A 248 -11.13 -6.31 -23.78
C GLN A 248 -12.56 -5.97 -23.36
N SER A 249 -12.81 -5.73 -22.07
CA SER A 249 -14.12 -5.30 -21.57
C SER A 249 -14.56 -3.96 -22.19
N LYS A 250 -13.64 -2.99 -22.34
CA LYS A 250 -13.94 -1.71 -23.01
C LYS A 250 -14.27 -1.87 -24.50
N ARG A 251 -13.66 -2.85 -25.20
CA ARG A 251 -13.96 -3.13 -26.61
C ARG A 251 -15.31 -3.83 -26.82
N LEU A 252 -15.79 -4.56 -25.81
CA LEU A 252 -17.04 -5.31 -25.85
C LEU A 252 -18.24 -4.50 -25.33
N ALA A 253 -18.01 -3.31 -24.77
CA ALA A 253 -19.08 -2.40 -24.38
C ALA A 253 -19.72 -1.77 -25.64
N PRO A 254 -21.03 -1.93 -25.86
CA PRO A 254 -21.75 -1.40 -27.03
C PRO A 254 -21.84 0.13 -27.06
#